data_AF-A0A2V8QH97-F1
#
_entry.id   AF-A0A2V8QH97-F1
#
_cell.length_a   1.000
_cell.length_b   1.000
_cell.length_c   1.000
_cell.angle_alpha   90.00
_cell.angle_beta   90.00
_cell.angle_gamma   90.00
#
_symmetry.space_group_name_H-M   'P 1'
#
loop_
_entity.id
_entity.type
_entity.pdbx_description
1 polymer ?
#
loop_
_entity_poly.entity_id
_entity_poly.type
_entity_poly.pdbx_seq_one_letter_code
_entity_poly.pdbx_strand_id
1 'polypeptide(L)'
;MIVRRLIPTLITLALLTGYASAQETLPERSARLKSELADLQTRVDELETRRAQINEDIKPENIERSLAGVGSTKPEELRETRRRQLEIQLKGIQSQLDSLTTARTRLEKAVASADAELYLQAARPTTTTISNAATSPPRQSQQQKPRVKKRGSRKTNS
;
A
#
# COMPACT_ATOMS: atom_id res chain seq x y z
N MET A 1 -29.55 -20.17 -43.28
CA MET A 1 -29.11 -19.26 -42.20
C MET A 1 -28.40 -20.10 -41.15
N ILE A 2 -27.09 -20.33 -41.26
CA ILE A 2 -26.01 -19.42 -40.87
C ILE A 2 -25.94 -19.27 -39.33
N VAL A 3 -25.09 -20.15 -38.77
CA VAL A 3 -24.08 -19.94 -37.72
C VAL A 3 -24.51 -19.50 -36.31
N ARG A 4 -23.88 -20.19 -35.35
CA ARG A 4 -23.19 -19.60 -34.17
C ARG A 4 -23.95 -19.62 -32.84
N ARG A 5 -23.84 -20.73 -32.10
CA ARG A 5 -23.68 -20.70 -30.62
C ARG A 5 -22.78 -21.85 -30.16
N LEU A 6 -21.49 -21.68 -30.41
CA LEU A 6 -20.40 -22.35 -29.70
C LEU A 6 -20.13 -21.59 -28.39
N ILE A 7 -19.66 -22.33 -27.39
CA ILE A 7 -19.06 -21.91 -26.10
C ILE A 7 -20.06 -21.83 -24.93
N PRO A 8 -20.14 -22.90 -24.12
CA PRO A 8 -20.48 -22.75 -22.71
C PRO A 8 -19.49 -23.52 -21.81
N THR A 9 -18.21 -23.15 -21.75
CA THR A 9 -17.26 -23.73 -20.77
C THR A 9 -15.97 -22.93 -20.69
N LEU A 10 -15.95 -21.73 -20.12
CA LEU A 10 -14.67 -21.04 -19.81
C LEU A 10 -14.82 -19.92 -18.77
N ILE A 11 -15.57 -20.14 -17.69
CA ILE A 11 -15.59 -19.21 -16.54
C ILE A 11 -15.61 -20.00 -15.24
N THR A 12 -14.63 -20.87 -15.02
CA THR A 12 -14.41 -21.53 -13.73
C THR A 12 -12.94 -21.86 -13.48
N LEU A 13 -11.98 -20.99 -13.83
CA LEU A 13 -10.62 -21.12 -13.27
C LEU A 13 -9.75 -19.87 -13.45
N ALA A 14 -9.95 -18.85 -12.62
CA ALA A 14 -8.97 -17.80 -12.41
C ALA A 14 -9.17 -17.12 -11.05
N LEU A 15 -9.22 -17.93 -9.98
CA LEU A 15 -9.13 -17.47 -8.60
C LEU A 15 -8.01 -18.26 -7.93
N LEU A 16 -6.78 -18.01 -8.38
CA LEU A 16 -5.57 -18.30 -7.60
C LEU A 16 -4.39 -17.50 -8.14
N THR A 17 -4.56 -16.18 -8.29
CA THR A 17 -3.39 -15.29 -8.36
C THR A 17 -2.87 -15.19 -6.93
N GLY A 18 -1.95 -16.08 -6.59
CA GLY A 18 -1.15 -15.95 -5.39
C GLY A 18 -0.44 -14.61 -5.43
N TYR A 19 -0.81 -13.70 -4.53
CA TYR A 19 0.10 -12.65 -4.12
C TYR A 19 1.27 -13.39 -3.48
N ALA A 20 2.31 -13.67 -4.26
CA ALA A 20 3.64 -13.82 -3.71
C ALA A 20 3.92 -12.47 -3.04
N SER A 21 3.55 -12.35 -1.75
CA SER A 21 4.08 -11.31 -0.91
C SER A 21 5.58 -11.54 -0.94
N ALA A 22 6.27 -10.75 -1.76
CA ALA A 22 7.71 -10.61 -1.65
C ALA A 22 7.97 -10.47 -0.15
N GLN A 23 8.70 -11.43 0.43
CA GLN A 23 9.10 -11.39 1.82
C GLN A 23 10.10 -10.23 1.91
N GLU A 24 9.58 -9.01 2.00
CA GLU A 24 10.36 -7.79 2.19
C GLU A 24 11.14 -8.00 3.48
N THR A 25 12.47 -7.95 3.38
CA THR A 25 13.33 -8.15 4.54
C THR A 25 13.09 -7.01 5.54
N LEU A 26 13.27 -7.28 6.84
CA LEU A 26 13.14 -6.24 7.87
C LEU A 26 13.91 -4.93 7.56
N PRO A 27 15.17 -4.96 7.05
CA PRO A 27 15.85 -3.74 6.62
C PRO A 27 15.17 -3.03 5.45
N GLU A 28 14.72 -3.76 4.41
CA GLU A 28 14.00 -3.17 3.27
C GLU A 28 12.71 -2.48 3.72
N ARG A 29 11.95 -3.13 4.62
CA ARG A 29 10.73 -2.56 5.20
C ARG A 29 11.02 -1.26 5.95
N SER A 30 12.08 -1.21 6.74
CA SER A 30 12.49 0.01 7.46
C SER A 30 12.87 1.15 6.50
N ALA A 31 13.60 0.83 5.43
CA ALA A 31 14.02 1.79 4.42
C ALA A 31 12.82 2.34 3.64
N ARG A 32 11.86 1.48 3.29
CA ARG A 32 10.61 1.87 2.62
C ARG A 32 9.77 2.81 3.47
N LEU A 33 9.58 2.51 4.76
CA LEU A 33 8.82 3.39 5.67
C LEU A 33 9.49 4.76 5.84
N LYS A 34 10.82 4.81 5.86
CA LYS A 34 11.60 6.07 5.89
C LYS A 34 11.44 6.87 4.60
N SER A 35 11.43 6.20 3.44
CA SER A 35 11.14 6.85 2.15
C SER A 35 9.74 7.47 2.15
N GLU A 36 8.74 6.72 2.60
CA GLU A 36 7.35 7.21 2.66
C GLU A 36 7.21 8.41 3.63
N LEU A 37 7.94 8.40 4.74
CA LEU A 37 8.01 9.54 5.66
C LEU A 37 8.59 10.79 4.98
N ALA A 38 9.66 10.64 4.20
CA ALA A 38 10.29 11.74 3.47
C ALA A 38 9.36 12.32 2.38
N ASP A 39 8.65 11.46 1.66
CA ASP A 39 7.66 11.87 0.67
C ASP A 39 6.50 12.64 1.31
N LEU A 40 6.01 12.18 2.47
CA LEU A 40 4.99 12.91 3.22
C LEU A 40 5.48 14.26 3.72
N GLN A 41 6.73 14.35 4.21
CA GLN A 41 7.30 15.61 4.65
C GLN A 41 7.35 16.61 3.49
N THR A 42 7.77 16.17 2.31
CA THR A 42 7.79 17.01 1.10
C THR A 42 6.40 17.56 0.78
N ARG A 43 5.35 16.73 0.86
CA ARG A 43 3.96 17.16 0.65
C ARG A 43 3.46 18.15 1.71
N VAL A 44 3.89 17.98 2.97
CA VAL A 44 3.58 18.94 4.03
C VAL A 44 4.21 20.29 3.70
N ASP A 45 5.49 20.31 3.36
CA ASP A 45 6.23 21.55 3.04
C ASP A 45 5.61 22.28 1.84
N GLU A 46 5.19 21.55 0.80
CA GLU A 46 4.47 22.10 -0.36
C GLU A 46 3.13 22.75 0.04
N LEU A 47 2.35 22.07 0.88
CA LEU A 47 1.05 22.59 1.35
C LEU A 47 1.21 23.77 2.31
N GLU A 48 2.25 23.77 3.16
CA GLU A 48 2.58 24.91 4.02
C GLU A 48 2.99 26.13 3.19
N THR A 49 3.80 25.93 2.15
CA THR A 49 4.15 26.99 1.20
C THR A 49 2.89 27.55 0.53
N ARG A 50 1.98 26.68 0.07
CA ARG A 50 0.73 27.11 -0.54
C ARG A 50 -0.18 27.84 0.45
N ARG A 51 -0.25 27.37 1.69
CA ARG A 51 -0.99 28.03 2.78
C ARG A 51 -0.45 29.43 3.04
N ALA A 52 0.88 29.59 3.11
CA ALA A 52 1.52 30.89 3.27
C ALA A 52 1.18 31.84 2.11
N GLN A 53 1.23 31.35 0.87
CA GLN A 53 0.82 32.15 -0.29
C GLN A 53 -0.64 32.62 -0.19
N ILE A 54 -1.57 31.74 0.19
CA ILE A 54 -3.00 32.12 0.33
C ILE A 54 -3.20 33.12 1.47
N ASN A 55 -2.46 33.00 2.57
CA ASN A 55 -2.49 33.96 3.67
C ASN A 55 -1.96 35.35 3.25
N GLU A 56 -1.05 35.40 2.28
CA GLU A 56 -0.68 36.67 1.66
C GLU A 56 -1.78 37.14 0.70
N ASP A 57 -2.29 36.27 -0.17
CA ASP A 57 -3.30 36.63 -1.18
C ASP A 57 -4.63 37.10 -0.58
N ILE A 58 -4.99 36.64 0.63
CA ILE A 58 -6.23 37.03 1.31
C ILE A 58 -6.19 38.45 1.88
N LYS A 59 -4.99 39.05 1.99
CA LYS A 59 -4.84 40.42 2.47
C LYS A 59 -5.59 41.38 1.53
N PRO A 60 -6.29 42.39 2.08
CA PRO A 60 -7.15 43.25 1.28
C PRO A 60 -6.37 43.95 0.15
N GLU A 61 -5.13 44.35 0.40
CA GLU A 61 -4.27 45.01 -0.60
C GLU A 61 -3.99 44.10 -1.80
N ASN A 62 -3.80 42.80 -1.56
CA ASN A 62 -3.52 41.81 -2.61
C ASN A 62 -4.80 41.43 -3.37
N ILE A 63 -5.94 41.36 -2.69
CA ILE A 63 -7.24 41.16 -3.33
C ILE A 63 -7.54 42.33 -4.28
N GLU A 64 -7.35 43.56 -3.83
CA GLU A 64 -7.54 44.76 -4.66
C GLU A 64 -6.60 44.77 -5.86
N ARG A 65 -5.32 44.45 -5.65
CA ARG A 65 -4.35 44.33 -6.74
C ARG A 65 -4.73 43.25 -7.75
N SER A 66 -5.28 42.12 -7.31
CA SER A 66 -5.73 41.04 -8.19
C SER A 66 -6.99 41.38 -8.99
N LEU A 67 -7.79 42.32 -8.49
CA LEU A 67 -9.02 42.81 -9.13
C LEU A 67 -8.82 44.15 -9.86
N ALA A 68 -7.61 44.72 -9.82
CA ALA A 68 -7.30 45.96 -10.50
C ALA A 68 -7.51 45.79 -12.02
N GLY A 69 -8.28 46.71 -12.61
CA GLY A 69 -8.63 46.65 -14.04
C GLY A 69 -9.85 45.78 -14.38
N VAL A 70 -10.49 45.15 -13.40
CA VAL A 70 -11.79 44.49 -13.62
C VAL A 70 -12.88 45.56 -13.68
N GLY A 71 -13.42 45.80 -14.89
CA GLY A 71 -14.49 46.78 -15.15
C GLY A 71 -15.87 46.33 -14.66
N SER A 72 -16.01 46.06 -13.36
CA SER A 72 -17.28 45.69 -12.73
C SER A 72 -18.00 46.90 -12.16
N THR A 73 -19.32 46.88 -12.22
CA THR A 73 -20.20 47.87 -11.57
C THR A 73 -20.29 47.68 -10.06
N LYS A 74 -19.77 46.56 -9.53
CA LYS A 74 -19.81 46.20 -8.11
C LYS A 74 -18.47 45.61 -7.63
N PRO A 75 -17.47 46.46 -7.34
CA PRO A 75 -16.16 46.01 -6.87
C PRO A 75 -16.22 45.33 -5.50
N GLU A 76 -17.13 45.74 -4.60
CA GLU A 76 -17.24 45.13 -3.27
C GLU A 76 -17.67 43.66 -3.32
N GLU A 77 -18.68 43.32 -4.12
CA GLU A 77 -19.14 41.94 -4.27
C GLU A 77 -18.02 41.04 -4.84
N LEU A 78 -17.18 41.57 -5.73
CA LEU A 78 -16.02 40.84 -6.26
C LEU A 78 -14.94 40.61 -5.21
N ARG A 79 -14.62 41.61 -4.40
CA ARG A 79 -13.65 41.45 -3.29
C ARG A 79 -14.12 40.40 -2.30
N GLU A 80 -15.38 40.48 -1.89
CA GLU A 80 -15.96 39.52 -0.94
C GLU A 80 -16.00 38.10 -1.52
N THR A 81 -16.36 37.96 -2.80
CA THR A 81 -16.32 36.66 -3.49
C THR A 81 -14.90 36.10 -3.53
N ARG A 82 -13.91 36.94 -3.88
CA ARG A 82 -12.51 36.54 -3.93
C ARG A 82 -11.98 36.13 -2.56
N ARG A 83 -12.31 36.90 -1.53
CA ARG A 83 -11.98 36.59 -0.13
C ARG A 83 -12.55 35.24 0.27
N ARG A 84 -13.85 35.01 0.06
CA ARG A 84 -14.50 33.72 0.36
C ARG A 84 -13.85 32.55 -0.36
N GLN A 85 -13.47 32.72 -1.63
CA GLN A 85 -12.75 31.68 -2.38
C GLN A 85 -11.42 31.33 -1.72
N LEU A 86 -10.64 32.33 -1.31
CA LEU A 86 -9.36 32.13 -0.63
C LEU A 86 -9.55 31.51 0.76
N GLU A 87 -10.57 31.91 1.52
CA GLU A 87 -10.91 31.31 2.81
C GLU A 87 -11.30 29.82 2.68
N ILE A 88 -12.06 29.46 1.64
CA ILE A 88 -12.41 28.06 1.37
C ILE A 88 -11.16 27.26 1.01
N GLN A 89 -10.28 27.79 0.16
CA GLN A 89 -9.02 27.13 -0.18
C GLN A 89 -8.12 26.95 1.05
N LEU A 90 -8.01 27.97 1.89
CA LEU A 90 -7.23 27.93 3.12
C LEU A 90 -7.74 26.83 4.07
N LYS A 91 -9.05 26.75 4.27
CA LYS A 91 -9.69 25.69 5.07
C LYS A 91 -9.44 24.30 4.48
N GLY A 92 -9.49 24.17 3.15
CA GLY A 92 -9.18 22.93 2.44
C GLY A 92 -7.75 22.47 2.70
N ILE A 93 -6.78 23.37 2.57
CA ILE A 93 -5.36 23.07 2.84
C ILE A 93 -5.14 22.71 4.30
N GLN A 94 -5.77 23.42 5.24
CA GLN A 94 -5.66 23.11 6.66
C GLN A 94 -6.14 21.69 6.96
N SER A 95 -7.29 21.29 6.41
CA SER A 95 -7.81 19.92 6.55
C SER A 95 -6.84 18.87 5.97
N GLN A 96 -6.20 19.16 4.84
CA GLN A 96 -5.18 18.28 4.25
C GLN A 96 -3.96 18.15 5.16
N LEU A 97 -3.44 19.26 5.70
CA LEU A 97 -2.33 19.26 6.65
C LEU A 97 -2.65 18.45 7.92
N ASP A 98 -3.87 18.58 8.46
CA ASP A 98 -4.29 17.84 9.65
C ASP A 98 -4.31 16.30 9.37
N SER A 99 -4.78 15.92 8.17
CA SER A 99 -4.79 14.52 7.74
C SER A 99 -3.37 13.96 7.55
N LEU A 100 -2.46 14.75 6.97
CA LEU A 100 -1.06 14.38 6.78
C LEU A 100 -0.31 14.30 8.10
N THR A 101 -0.59 15.19 9.05
CA THR A 101 0.00 15.16 10.41
C THR A 101 -0.36 13.86 11.13
N THR A 102 -1.61 13.43 10.98
CA THR A 102 -2.06 12.13 11.52
C THR A 102 -1.35 10.96 10.84
N ALA A 103 -1.19 10.99 9.52
CA ALA A 103 -0.46 9.97 8.77
C ALA A 103 1.03 9.92 9.15
N ARG A 104 1.70 11.07 9.25
CA ARG A 104 3.08 11.23 9.70
C ARG A 104 3.29 10.61 11.07
N THR A 105 2.44 10.95 12.05
CA THR A 105 2.51 10.38 13.40
C THR A 105 2.39 8.85 13.40
N ARG A 106 1.55 8.28 12.53
CA ARG A 106 1.40 6.82 12.40
C ARG A 106 2.64 6.18 11.77
N LEU A 107 3.20 6.79 10.74
CA LEU A 107 4.42 6.31 10.08
C LEU A 107 5.65 6.43 10.96
N GLU A 108 5.81 7.51 11.71
CA GLU A 108 6.91 7.66 12.69
C GLU A 108 6.89 6.52 13.71
N LYS A 109 5.71 6.16 14.23
CA LYS A 109 5.54 5.01 15.12
C LYS A 109 5.89 3.69 14.42
N ALA A 110 5.47 3.51 13.17
CA ALA A 110 5.77 2.32 12.39
C ALA A 110 7.28 2.18 12.14
N VAL A 111 7.97 3.26 11.77
CA VAL A 111 9.42 3.32 11.61
C VAL A 111 10.11 2.97 12.93
N ALA A 112 9.72 3.58 14.04
CA ALA A 112 10.30 3.30 15.35
C ALA A 112 10.14 1.82 15.75
N SER A 113 8.98 1.21 15.45
CA SER A 113 8.76 -0.22 15.72
C SER A 113 9.61 -1.12 14.82
N ALA A 114 9.74 -0.79 13.53
CA ALA A 114 10.54 -1.56 12.59
C ALA A 114 12.03 -1.49 12.91
N ASP A 115 12.52 -0.31 13.29
CA ASP A 115 13.91 -0.11 13.72
C ASP A 115 14.21 -0.88 15.02
N ALA A 116 13.26 -0.95 15.95
CA ALA A 116 13.40 -1.77 17.16
C ALA A 116 13.45 -3.27 16.86
N GLU A 117 12.60 -3.77 15.94
CA GLU A 117 12.64 -5.17 15.46
C GLU A 117 13.98 -5.50 14.82
N LEU A 118 14.51 -4.60 13.99
CA LEU A 118 15.81 -4.75 13.34
C LEU A 118 16.95 -4.82 14.36
N TYR A 119 16.93 -3.95 15.37
CA TYR A 119 17.91 -3.99 16.47
C TYR A 119 17.87 -5.32 17.23
N LEU A 120 16.67 -5.81 17.57
CA LEU A 120 16.51 -7.10 18.23
C LEU A 120 17.01 -8.28 17.38
N GLN A 121 16.78 -8.24 16.07
CA GLN A 121 17.28 -9.27 15.16
C GLN A 121 18.81 -9.23 15.05
N ALA A 122 19.41 -8.05 15.00
CA ALA A 122 20.86 -7.88 14.98
C ALA A 122 21.52 -8.30 16.31
N ALA A 123 20.84 -8.07 17.43
CA ALA A 123 21.31 -8.45 18.76
C ALA A 123 21.06 -9.93 19.11
N ARG A 124 20.28 -10.67 18.31
CA ARG A 124 20.07 -12.11 18.52
C ARG A 124 21.39 -12.85 18.22
N PRO A 125 21.99 -13.55 19.21
CA PRO A 125 23.12 -14.41 18.93
C PRO A 125 22.63 -15.51 17.98
N THR A 126 23.32 -15.69 16.85
CA THR A 126 23.09 -16.82 15.96
C THR A 126 23.40 -18.10 16.72
N THR A 127 22.39 -18.72 17.31
CA THR A 127 22.49 -20.13 17.69
C THR A 127 22.58 -20.89 16.38
N THR A 128 23.81 -21.10 15.92
CA THR A 128 24.16 -22.11 14.93
C THR A 128 23.50 -23.40 15.40
N THR A 129 22.43 -23.79 14.72
CA THR A 129 21.85 -25.12 14.82
C THR A 129 22.91 -26.11 14.33
N ILE A 130 23.82 -26.51 15.21
CA ILE A 130 24.55 -27.77 15.10
C ILE A 130 23.53 -28.86 15.45
N SER A 131 22.61 -29.13 14.52
CA SER A 131 21.84 -30.37 14.55
C SER A 131 22.79 -31.46 14.10
N ASN A 132 23.32 -32.14 15.10
CA ASN A 132 24.20 -33.31 15.02
C ASN A 132 23.90 -34.23 13.84
N ALA A 133 24.89 -34.33 12.96
CA ALA A 133 25.11 -35.50 12.12
C ALA A 133 25.58 -36.67 13.01
N ALA A 134 24.64 -37.53 13.41
CA ALA A 134 24.86 -38.92 13.83
C ALA A 134 23.48 -39.48 14.20
N THR A 135 22.82 -40.34 13.43
CA THR A 135 23.18 -41.75 13.35
C THR A 135 22.28 -42.43 12.32
N SER A 136 22.88 -43.18 11.41
CA SER A 136 22.28 -44.28 10.64
C SER A 136 23.40 -45.33 10.49
N PRO A 137 23.15 -46.65 10.29
CA PRO A 137 21.94 -47.50 10.44
C PRO A 137 22.32 -48.83 11.20
N PRO A 138 21.61 -50.01 11.17
CA PRO A 138 21.32 -50.82 9.98
C PRO A 138 19.95 -51.58 9.92
N ARG A 139 19.41 -51.69 8.70
CA ARG A 139 18.97 -52.93 8.01
C ARG A 139 18.22 -54.02 8.83
N GLN A 140 16.90 -54.13 8.62
CA GLN A 140 16.22 -55.42 8.72
C GLN A 140 15.33 -55.69 7.50
N SER A 141 15.70 -56.80 6.86
CA SER A 141 15.06 -57.51 5.77
C SER A 141 13.92 -58.40 6.28
N GLN A 142 12.71 -58.23 5.73
CA GLN A 142 11.67 -59.28 5.67
C GLN A 142 11.05 -59.20 4.25
N GLN A 143 11.51 -60.03 3.31
CA GLN A 143 10.91 -61.33 2.94
C GLN A 143 9.43 -61.19 2.54
N GLN A 144 9.14 -60.97 1.26
CA GLN A 144 8.82 -61.98 0.22
C GLN A 144 7.39 -62.61 0.27
N LYS A 145 6.53 -62.15 -0.67
CA LYS A 145 5.66 -62.90 -1.63
C LYS A 145 4.50 -63.81 -1.10
N PRO A 146 3.63 -64.40 -1.96
CA PRO A 146 2.78 -63.86 -3.05
C PRO A 146 1.33 -64.48 -3.07
N ARG A 147 0.35 -63.91 -3.81
CA ARG A 147 -0.77 -64.60 -4.54
C ARG A 147 -1.80 -63.56 -5.03
N VAL A 148 -2.00 -63.36 -6.34
CA VAL A 148 -2.80 -64.13 -7.32
C VAL A 148 -4.33 -63.90 -7.22
N LYS A 149 -4.87 -63.56 -8.41
CA LYS A 149 -6.23 -63.81 -8.96
C LYS A 149 -7.31 -62.71 -8.88
N LYS A 150 -7.54 -62.11 -10.06
CA LYS A 150 -8.71 -62.38 -10.93
C LYS A 150 -10.06 -61.80 -10.47
N ARG A 151 -10.56 -60.82 -11.22
CA ARG A 151 -11.72 -60.97 -12.13
C ARG A 151 -12.06 -59.64 -12.80
N GLY A 152 -12.01 -59.64 -14.13
CA GLY A 152 -12.79 -58.73 -14.95
C GLY A 152 -14.22 -59.27 -15.12
N SER A 153 -15.18 -58.35 -15.18
CA SER A 153 -16.53 -58.49 -15.71
C SER A 153 -17.09 -57.07 -15.80
N ARG A 154 -17.20 -56.42 -16.97
CA ARG A 154 -18.05 -56.67 -18.15
C ARG A 154 -19.50 -56.19 -17.95
N LYS A 155 -19.89 -55.21 -18.80
CA LYS A 155 -21.24 -54.79 -19.24
C LYS A 155 -22.08 -54.04 -18.18
N THR A 156 -22.89 -53.03 -18.51
CA THR A 156 -23.79 -52.86 -19.68
C THR A 156 -23.99 -51.40 -20.10
N ASN A 157 -24.05 -51.15 -21.41
CA ASN A 157 -24.88 -50.10 -22.03
C ASN A 157 -26.35 -50.53 -21.96
N SER A 158 -27.26 -49.59 -21.69
CA SER A 158 -28.46 -49.35 -22.51
C SER A 158 -29.09 -48.03 -22.12
#